data_AF-A0A0Q6JE09-F1
#
_entry.id   AF-A0A0Q6JE09-F1
#
_cell.length_a   1.000
_cell.length_b   1.000
_cell.length_c   1.000
_cell.angle_alpha   90.00
_cell.angle_beta   90.00
_cell.angle_gamma   90.00
#
_symmetry.space_group_name_H-M   'P 1'
#
loop_
_entity.id
_entity.type
_entity.pdbx_description
1 polymer ?
#
loop_
_entity_poly.entity_id
_entity_poly.type
_entity_poly.pdbx_seq_one_letter_code
_entity_poly.pdbx_strand_id
1 'polypeptide(L)'
;MTQMVPVHDPAIARWADKNGYGSPIEFDTKALKKIKPRTRGLYLLEFPDGKAYIGISIDIAARLAQHRRTYGDVLSFRLRPEARDDVSLRVVERALVHSAQRDGLVLLNREHSAVIVGETQLDSIVTPGEQREWEVDPVEVNRRDGSLGPEYTESQLAAHERSYDKLLKHPRHAEVIAALGMYLDRCVPFPARTEATFWTVSCYPGSSNTLLLRVSMAMLETFFIWENPDTKKLTVRMFVDGRHLPKRRKLALRKPWRSLSKHVRVGPRGHLSAGVFEQTVEVDDIGDLGDAFDIPGVARSAGSHALAVMRKKQSGYKTSHSPQLATAAGMRLGLEDADVQDSATPMGDDAAFEEPPLTDREEPANSGDEKKFGRFVTADPQRLVRDHLRSLLDHTLGDRSDVGVSWGLSLMPGTSAGKGKKRLYTLNVGQMEVAWAVRSTRAEDPPLLGGVVVSASELEARAGESIAALEEKYPLLGFHRRGYAAAHGDDVTVDFAFDDAALAMLDALPWRAAASVLIDTIRTSKSPWARYHSDVLLQEVSSSASAAETSE
;
A
#
# COMPACT_ATOMS: atom_id res chain seq x y z
N MET A 1 23.03 46.93 5.61
CA MET A 1 22.38 45.62 5.38
C MET A 1 20.89 45.78 5.65
N THR A 2 20.10 45.97 4.60
CA THR A 2 18.64 46.07 4.71
C THR A 2 18.11 44.68 5.02
N GLN A 3 17.53 44.48 6.21
CA GLN A 3 16.80 43.24 6.51
C GLN A 3 15.65 43.12 5.51
N MET A 4 15.74 42.16 4.60
CA MET A 4 14.59 41.75 3.79
C MET A 4 13.56 41.18 4.76
N VAL A 5 12.48 41.93 4.98
CA VAL A 5 11.28 41.41 5.64
C VAL A 5 10.82 40.20 4.82
N PRO A 6 10.59 39.03 5.44
CA PRO A 6 10.09 37.89 4.72
C PRO A 6 8.73 38.22 4.10
N VAL A 7 8.65 38.19 2.78
CA VAL A 7 7.41 38.50 2.07
C VAL A 7 6.56 37.24 2.06
N HIS A 8 5.49 37.22 2.84
CA HIS A 8 4.45 36.19 2.73
C HIS A 8 3.89 36.16 1.31
N ASP A 9 3.74 34.96 0.75
CA ASP A 9 3.14 34.82 -0.59
C ASP A 9 1.67 35.31 -0.56
N PRO A 10 1.31 36.34 -1.34
CA PRO A 10 -0.05 36.88 -1.38
C PRO A 10 -1.09 35.84 -1.81
N ALA A 11 -0.72 34.84 -2.61
CA ALA A 11 -1.62 33.76 -3.00
C ALA A 11 -1.93 32.83 -1.84
N ILE A 12 -0.93 32.50 -1.00
CA ILE A 12 -1.13 31.72 0.22
C ILE A 12 -2.04 32.48 1.18
N ALA A 13 -1.78 33.78 1.41
CA ALA A 13 -2.59 34.60 2.29
C ALA A 13 -4.06 34.65 1.86
N ARG A 14 -4.33 34.96 0.59
CA ARG A 14 -5.70 34.98 0.04
C ARG A 14 -6.40 33.64 0.16
N TRP A 15 -5.69 32.54 -0.11
CA TRP A 15 -6.26 31.20 0.01
C TRP A 15 -6.54 30.86 1.48
N ALA A 16 -5.63 31.16 2.39
CA ALA A 16 -5.76 30.90 3.82
C ALA A 16 -6.99 31.63 4.40
N ASP A 17 -7.16 32.91 4.07
CA ASP A 17 -8.28 33.72 4.55
C ASP A 17 -9.63 33.19 4.03
N LYS A 18 -9.71 32.85 2.74
CA LYS A 18 -10.90 32.22 2.11
C LYS A 18 -11.27 30.88 2.76
N ASN A 19 -10.30 30.18 3.34
CA ASN A 19 -10.49 28.88 3.98
C ASN A 19 -10.47 28.95 5.52
N GLY A 20 -10.63 30.14 6.10
CA GLY A 20 -10.84 30.34 7.53
C GLY A 20 -9.62 30.11 8.42
N TYR A 21 -8.41 30.20 7.87
CA TYR A 21 -7.20 30.27 8.68
C TYR A 21 -7.05 31.66 9.29
N GLY A 22 -6.46 31.71 10.49
CA GLY A 22 -6.10 32.98 11.12
C GLY A 22 -4.93 33.70 10.42
N SER A 23 -4.55 34.84 10.98
CA SER A 23 -3.38 35.62 10.55
C SER A 23 -2.08 34.81 10.65
N PRO A 24 -1.07 35.11 9.81
CA PRO A 24 0.23 34.46 9.89
C PRO A 24 0.91 34.78 11.21
N ILE A 25 1.53 33.76 11.81
CA ILE A 25 2.30 33.85 13.04
C ILE A 25 3.71 33.42 12.72
N GLU A 26 4.70 34.25 13.07
CA GLU A 26 6.12 33.94 12.86
C GLU A 26 6.50 32.61 13.51
N PHE A 27 7.26 31.79 12.80
CA PHE A 27 7.60 30.45 13.25
C PHE A 27 8.80 30.46 14.23
N ASP A 28 8.56 30.94 15.45
CA ASP A 28 9.59 31.04 16.49
C ASP A 28 9.21 30.30 17.80
N THR A 29 10.18 30.11 18.70
CA THR A 29 9.97 29.40 19.99
C THR A 29 8.92 30.09 20.87
N LYS A 30 8.86 31.42 20.84
CA LYS A 30 7.96 32.24 21.68
C LYS A 30 6.53 32.14 21.16
N ALA A 31 6.32 32.17 19.84
CA ALA A 31 5.05 31.98 19.18
C ALA A 31 4.50 30.57 19.42
N LEU A 32 5.33 29.54 19.27
CA LEU A 32 4.92 28.15 19.54
C LEU A 32 4.46 27.94 20.99
N LYS A 33 5.14 28.55 21.97
CA LYS A 33 4.77 28.48 23.40
C LYS A 33 3.43 29.15 23.73
N LYS A 34 2.93 30.06 22.88
CA LYS A 34 1.62 30.72 23.08
C LYS A 34 0.44 29.83 22.67
N ILE A 35 0.68 28.76 21.93
CA ILE A 35 -0.36 27.82 21.52
C ILE A 35 -0.74 26.99 22.74
N LYS A 36 -2.03 26.97 23.08
CA LYS A 36 -2.51 26.16 24.21
C LYS A 36 -2.20 24.67 23.93
N PRO A 37 -1.66 23.92 24.90
CA PRO A 37 -1.49 22.47 24.76
C PRO A 37 -2.80 21.80 24.36
N ARG A 38 -2.73 20.74 23.55
CA ARG A 38 -3.92 20.02 23.04
C ARG A 38 -4.87 20.89 22.20
N THR A 39 -4.40 22.02 21.67
CA THR A 39 -5.16 22.74 20.64
C THR A 39 -5.32 21.83 19.45
N ARG A 40 -6.56 21.50 19.13
CA ARG A 40 -6.94 20.59 18.05
C ARG A 40 -7.39 21.38 16.83
N GLY A 41 -7.09 20.87 15.63
CA GLY A 41 -7.57 21.45 14.38
C GLY A 41 -6.52 21.39 13.28
N LEU A 42 -6.49 22.44 12.47
CA LEU A 42 -5.64 22.54 11.29
C LEU A 42 -4.56 23.60 11.45
N TYR A 43 -3.43 23.37 10.78
CA TYR A 43 -2.35 24.33 10.63
C TYR A 43 -1.91 24.42 9.17
N LEU A 44 -1.39 25.58 8.81
CA LEU A 44 -0.74 25.86 7.52
C LEU A 44 0.67 26.34 7.84
N LEU A 45 1.69 25.76 7.23
CA LEU A 45 3.07 26.28 7.24
C LEU A 45 3.34 27.00 5.93
N GLU A 46 4.06 28.11 6.00
CA GLU A 46 4.50 28.89 4.84
C GLU A 46 6.03 28.88 4.80
N PHE A 47 6.60 28.75 3.60
CA PHE A 47 8.04 28.66 3.37
C PHE A 47 8.54 29.85 2.54
N PRO A 48 9.84 30.22 2.65
CA PRO A 48 10.42 31.38 1.94
C PRO A 48 10.30 31.34 0.42
N ASP A 49 10.19 30.15 -0.17
CA ASP A 49 10.09 29.92 -1.61
C ASP A 49 8.65 29.91 -2.14
N GLY A 50 7.68 30.34 -1.32
CA GLY A 50 6.25 30.37 -1.69
C GLY A 50 5.57 28.99 -1.63
N LYS A 51 6.23 27.97 -1.06
CA LYS A 51 5.59 26.68 -0.78
C LYS A 51 4.78 26.72 0.52
N ALA A 52 3.85 25.78 0.64
CA ALA A 52 3.00 25.63 1.81
C ALA A 52 2.88 24.16 2.26
N TYR A 53 2.56 23.95 3.54
CA TYR A 53 2.18 22.63 4.07
C TYR A 53 0.88 22.76 4.87
N ILE A 54 -0.13 21.96 4.54
CA ILE A 54 -1.41 21.91 5.28
C ILE A 54 -1.41 20.67 6.16
N GLY A 55 -1.75 20.78 7.43
CA GLY A 55 -1.78 19.64 8.33
C GLY A 55 -2.91 19.67 9.34
N ILE A 56 -3.23 18.50 9.90
CA ILE A 56 -4.09 18.34 11.08
C ILE A 56 -3.32 17.87 12.29
N SER A 57 -3.83 18.19 13.48
CA SER A 57 -3.35 17.60 14.73
C SER A 57 -4.42 17.65 15.83
N ILE A 58 -4.38 16.66 16.71
CA ILE A 58 -5.07 16.71 18.01
C ILE A 58 -4.31 17.56 19.04
N ASP A 59 -3.03 17.84 18.78
CA ASP A 59 -2.18 18.76 19.51
C ASP A 59 -1.27 19.50 18.52
N ILE A 60 -1.74 20.65 18.06
CA ILE A 60 -1.01 21.47 17.08
C ILE A 60 0.31 21.96 17.68
N ALA A 61 0.35 22.31 18.97
CA ALA A 61 1.58 22.79 19.61
C ALA A 61 2.69 21.73 19.54
N ALA A 62 2.37 20.49 19.93
CA ALA A 62 3.32 19.37 19.84
C ALA A 62 3.73 19.08 18.39
N ARG A 63 2.79 19.13 17.45
CA ARG A 63 3.05 18.84 16.03
C ARG A 63 3.94 19.90 15.36
N LEU A 64 3.74 21.18 15.65
CA LEU A 64 4.59 22.25 15.12
C LEU A 64 6.01 22.19 15.73
N ALA A 65 6.13 21.84 17.02
CA ALA A 65 7.42 21.61 17.64
C ALA A 65 8.18 20.42 17.00
N GLN A 66 7.47 19.37 16.58
CA GLN A 66 8.04 18.29 15.78
C GLN A 66 8.48 18.80 14.40
N HIS A 67 7.62 19.55 13.71
CA HIS A 67 7.93 20.10 12.38
C HIS A 67 9.17 20.97 12.37
N ARG A 68 9.43 21.74 13.42
CA ARG A 68 10.68 22.53 13.56
C ARG A 68 11.95 21.68 13.47
N ARG A 69 11.89 20.40 13.89
CA ARG A 69 13.03 19.48 13.81
C ARG A 69 13.18 18.88 12.41
N THR A 70 12.09 18.82 11.65
CA THR A 70 12.02 18.18 10.32
C THR A 70 12.20 19.20 9.18
N TYR A 71 11.69 20.41 9.36
CA TYR A 71 11.69 21.51 8.41
C TYR A 71 12.41 22.70 9.06
N GLY A 72 13.60 23.02 8.55
CA GLY A 72 14.48 24.04 9.15
C GLY A 72 14.14 25.48 8.76
N ASP A 73 13.34 25.67 7.72
CA ASP A 73 13.17 26.94 7.00
C ASP A 73 11.71 27.42 6.99
N VAL A 74 10.87 26.96 7.92
CA VAL A 74 9.49 27.45 8.02
C VAL A 74 9.49 28.94 8.37
N LEU A 75 8.83 29.75 7.53
CA LEU A 75 8.73 31.18 7.74
C LEU A 75 7.66 31.53 8.78
N SER A 76 6.46 30.99 8.58
CA SER A 76 5.32 31.27 9.44
C SER A 76 4.34 30.11 9.46
N PHE A 77 3.42 30.17 10.40
CA PHE A 77 2.29 29.26 10.45
C PHE A 77 0.98 30.01 10.67
N ARG A 78 -0.12 29.41 10.20
CA ARG A 78 -1.49 29.85 10.51
C ARG A 78 -2.24 28.73 11.18
N LEU A 79 -3.19 29.10 12.03
CA LEU A 79 -4.01 28.16 12.77
C LEU A 79 -5.47 28.28 12.37
N ARG A 80 -6.14 27.14 12.30
CA ARG A 80 -7.59 27.03 12.26
C ARG A 80 -8.02 25.98 13.30
N PRO A 81 -8.18 26.37 14.57
CA PRO A 81 -8.63 25.46 15.61
C PRO A 81 -10.02 24.90 15.27
N GLU A 82 -10.21 23.59 15.43
CA GLU A 82 -11.44 22.91 15.02
C GLU A 82 -11.68 21.68 15.91
N ALA A 83 -12.89 21.57 16.47
CA ALA A 83 -13.23 20.55 17.48
C ALA A 83 -13.74 19.21 16.89
N ARG A 84 -13.74 19.04 15.56
CA ARG A 84 -14.19 17.81 14.89
C ARG A 84 -13.30 16.62 15.22
N ASP A 85 -13.82 15.39 15.19
CA ASP A 85 -13.08 14.14 15.37
C ASP A 85 -12.00 13.89 14.28
N ASP A 86 -11.14 12.88 14.48
CA ASP A 86 -9.94 12.68 13.66
C ASP A 86 -10.28 12.31 12.21
N VAL A 87 -11.36 11.56 12.01
CA VAL A 87 -11.83 11.14 10.68
C VAL A 87 -12.34 12.37 9.93
N SER A 88 -13.16 13.18 10.60
CA SER A 88 -13.67 14.44 10.05
C SER A 88 -12.56 15.44 9.74
N LEU A 89 -11.52 15.55 10.59
CA LEU A 89 -10.36 16.41 10.33
C LEU A 89 -9.59 15.95 9.08
N ARG A 90 -9.40 14.64 8.87
CA ARG A 90 -8.78 14.11 7.64
C ARG A 90 -9.57 14.44 6.39
N VAL A 91 -10.90 14.41 6.46
CA VAL A 91 -11.76 14.82 5.33
C VAL A 91 -11.57 16.30 5.00
N VAL A 92 -11.54 17.17 6.02
CA VAL A 92 -11.32 18.61 5.85
C VAL A 92 -9.91 18.90 5.34
N GLU A 93 -8.88 18.26 5.89
CA GLU A 93 -7.49 18.38 5.44
C GLU A 93 -7.35 18.05 3.95
N ARG A 94 -7.89 16.90 3.54
CA ARG A 94 -7.89 16.48 2.14
C ARG A 94 -8.59 17.52 1.26
N ALA A 95 -9.77 18.00 1.67
CA ALA A 95 -10.51 19.02 0.93
C ALA A 95 -9.72 20.34 0.80
N LEU A 96 -8.95 20.71 1.82
CA LEU A 96 -8.13 21.92 1.84
C LEU A 96 -6.86 21.78 1.00
N VAL A 97 -6.12 20.67 1.12
CA VAL A 97 -5.00 20.35 0.22
C VAL A 97 -5.48 20.42 -1.24
N HIS A 98 -6.64 19.83 -1.52
CA HIS A 98 -7.28 19.87 -2.81
C HIS A 98 -7.71 21.29 -3.26
N SER A 99 -8.20 22.11 -2.33
CA SER A 99 -8.56 23.51 -2.59
C SER A 99 -7.32 24.35 -2.95
N ALA A 100 -6.26 24.22 -2.17
CA ALA A 100 -4.99 24.92 -2.37
C ALA A 100 -4.37 24.57 -3.74
N GLN A 101 -4.34 23.29 -4.11
CA GLN A 101 -3.82 22.89 -5.42
C GLN A 101 -4.62 23.43 -6.60
N ARG A 102 -5.95 23.53 -6.46
CA ARG A 102 -6.82 24.14 -7.48
C ARG A 102 -6.59 25.64 -7.62
N ASP A 103 -6.28 26.31 -6.51
CA ASP A 103 -5.98 27.75 -6.48
C ASP A 103 -4.50 28.02 -6.85
N GLY A 104 -3.73 27.00 -7.25
CA GLY A 104 -2.38 27.11 -7.81
C GLY A 104 -1.25 27.07 -6.80
N LEU A 105 -1.53 26.77 -5.53
CA LEU A 105 -0.50 26.73 -4.48
C LEU A 105 0.38 25.48 -4.62
N VAL A 106 1.68 25.64 -4.37
CA VAL A 106 2.65 24.54 -4.32
C VAL A 106 2.69 23.97 -2.91
N LEU A 107 2.27 22.72 -2.74
CA LEU A 107 2.20 22.07 -1.44
C LEU A 107 3.30 21.02 -1.21
N LEU A 108 3.85 20.98 0.00
CA LEU A 108 4.78 19.96 0.47
C LEU A 108 4.08 18.69 1.02
N ASN A 109 2.75 18.68 1.05
CA ASN A 109 1.96 17.51 1.46
C ASN A 109 2.34 16.28 0.62
N ARG A 110 2.66 15.15 1.25
CA ARG A 110 2.96 13.88 0.54
C ARG A 110 1.72 13.00 0.33
N GLU A 111 0.83 12.88 1.32
CA GLU A 111 -0.26 11.89 1.29
C GLU A 111 -1.48 12.29 0.45
N HIS A 112 -1.74 13.57 0.24
CA HIS A 112 -2.94 14.08 -0.44
C HIS A 112 -2.65 15.04 -1.59
N SER A 113 -1.38 15.26 -1.91
CA SER A 113 -1.00 16.11 -3.04
C SER A 113 -1.08 15.34 -4.36
N ALA A 114 -1.56 16.01 -5.42
CA ALA A 114 -1.46 15.54 -6.79
C ALA A 114 0.00 15.43 -7.30
N VAL A 115 0.93 16.22 -6.75
CA VAL A 115 2.34 16.25 -7.17
C VAL A 115 3.24 16.26 -5.93
N ILE A 116 4.22 15.36 -5.87
CA ILE A 116 5.24 15.40 -4.81
C ILE A 116 6.40 16.29 -5.25
N VAL A 117 6.68 17.31 -4.45
CA VAL A 117 7.82 18.22 -4.61
C VAL A 117 8.99 17.72 -3.76
N GLY A 118 10.19 17.68 -4.34
CA GLY A 118 11.41 17.23 -3.68
C GLY A 118 11.75 15.76 -3.92
N GLU A 119 12.84 15.29 -3.32
CA GLU A 119 13.37 13.93 -3.52
C GLU A 119 12.40 12.84 -3.04
N THR A 120 12.38 11.74 -3.79
CA THR A 120 11.54 10.56 -3.62
C THR A 120 12.35 9.29 -3.84
N GLN A 121 11.84 8.14 -3.41
CA GLN A 121 12.48 6.85 -3.68
C GLN A 121 12.59 6.54 -5.19
N LEU A 122 11.73 7.12 -6.03
CA LEU A 122 11.84 6.97 -7.48
C LEU A 122 13.13 7.60 -7.98
N ASP A 123 13.58 8.70 -7.36
CA ASP A 123 14.75 9.48 -7.80
C ASP A 123 16.07 8.70 -7.67
N SER A 124 16.11 7.62 -6.87
CA SER A 124 17.27 6.72 -6.78
C SER A 124 17.33 5.69 -7.91
N ILE A 125 16.22 5.45 -8.61
CA ILE A 125 16.15 4.54 -9.76
C ILE A 125 16.10 5.32 -11.05
N VAL A 126 15.29 6.38 -11.11
CA VAL A 126 15.11 7.26 -12.26
C VAL A 126 15.30 8.70 -11.79
N THR A 127 16.38 9.34 -12.19
CA THR A 127 16.71 10.69 -11.74
C THR A 127 15.66 11.73 -12.19
N PRO A 128 15.55 12.89 -11.52
CA PRO A 128 14.67 13.96 -11.97
C PRO A 128 14.98 14.46 -13.40
N GLY A 129 16.23 14.32 -13.86
CA GLY A 129 16.62 14.64 -15.24
C GLY A 129 15.99 13.67 -16.23
N GLU A 130 16.17 12.37 -16.00
CA GLU A 130 15.56 11.30 -16.80
C GLU A 130 14.03 11.37 -16.80
N GLN A 131 13.41 11.70 -15.66
CA GLN A 131 11.95 11.90 -15.59
C GLN A 131 11.48 13.03 -16.50
N ARG A 132 12.22 14.15 -16.56
CA ARG A 132 11.88 15.28 -17.45
C ARG A 132 12.10 14.93 -18.92
N GLU A 133 13.15 14.17 -19.24
CA GLU A 133 13.39 13.68 -20.59
C GLU A 133 12.24 12.75 -21.03
N TRP A 134 11.87 11.81 -20.16
CA TRP A 134 10.76 10.90 -20.36
C TRP A 134 9.42 11.65 -20.55
N GLU A 135 9.14 12.70 -19.77
CA GLU A 135 7.91 13.50 -19.95
C GLU A 135 7.83 14.21 -21.32
N VAL A 136 8.96 14.43 -21.99
CA VAL A 136 9.02 15.06 -23.33
C VAL A 136 8.76 14.02 -24.42
N ASP A 137 9.42 12.87 -24.34
CA ASP A 137 9.27 11.78 -25.31
C ASP A 137 9.32 10.40 -24.62
N PRO A 138 8.19 9.94 -24.05
CA PRO A 138 8.14 8.69 -23.27
C PRO A 138 8.60 7.47 -24.06
N VAL A 139 8.16 7.40 -25.31
CA VAL A 139 8.35 6.25 -26.21
C VAL A 139 9.82 6.13 -26.58
N GLU A 140 10.42 7.21 -27.07
CA GLU A 140 11.83 7.17 -27.47
C GLU A 140 12.77 6.97 -26.27
N VAL A 141 12.43 7.52 -25.10
CA VAL A 141 13.21 7.29 -23.87
C VAL A 141 13.10 5.84 -23.41
N ASN A 142 11.89 5.27 -23.37
CA ASN A 142 11.68 3.88 -22.97
C ASN A 142 12.33 2.89 -23.93
N ARG A 143 12.29 3.13 -25.25
CA ARG A 143 12.93 2.28 -26.27
C ARG A 143 14.46 2.33 -26.22
N ARG A 144 15.04 3.46 -25.81
CA ARG A 144 16.50 3.59 -25.60
C ARG A 144 16.97 2.98 -24.27
N ASP A 145 16.06 2.69 -23.34
CA ASP A 145 16.39 2.06 -22.07
C ASP A 145 16.68 0.56 -22.27
N GLY A 146 17.95 0.22 -22.45
CA GLY A 146 18.42 -1.16 -22.59
C GLY A 146 18.52 -1.93 -21.26
N SER A 147 17.92 -1.41 -20.19
CA SER A 147 17.92 -2.07 -18.87
C SER A 147 17.15 -3.39 -18.93
N LEU A 148 17.69 -4.41 -18.28
CA LEU A 148 16.95 -5.64 -18.07
C LEU A 148 15.96 -5.45 -16.92
N GLY A 149 14.80 -6.09 -17.05
CA GLY A 149 13.83 -6.17 -15.96
C GLY A 149 14.39 -6.97 -14.77
N PRO A 150 13.66 -6.99 -13.64
CA PRO A 150 14.02 -7.82 -12.51
C PRO A 150 14.09 -9.30 -12.89
N GLU A 151 15.03 -10.01 -12.29
CA GLU A 151 15.10 -11.47 -12.37
C GLU A 151 14.08 -12.08 -11.40
N TYR A 152 13.46 -13.17 -11.83
CA TYR A 152 12.43 -13.87 -11.08
C TYR A 152 12.85 -15.31 -10.81
N THR A 153 12.61 -15.77 -9.59
CA THR A 153 12.80 -17.18 -9.24
C THR A 153 11.71 -18.04 -9.87
N GLU A 154 11.97 -19.33 -10.03
CA GLU A 154 10.98 -20.30 -10.50
C GLU A 154 9.69 -20.26 -9.68
N SER A 155 9.80 -20.13 -8.35
CA SER A 155 8.62 -20.00 -7.48
C SER A 155 7.79 -18.75 -7.76
N GLN A 156 8.43 -17.62 -8.08
CA GLN A 156 7.73 -16.39 -8.46
C GLN A 156 7.02 -16.53 -9.80
N LEU A 157 7.64 -17.24 -10.75
CA LEU A 157 7.00 -17.58 -12.02
C LEU A 157 5.81 -18.54 -11.79
N ALA A 158 6.01 -19.65 -11.09
CA ALA A 158 4.99 -20.66 -10.82
C ALA A 158 3.74 -20.08 -10.12
N ALA A 159 3.92 -19.11 -9.21
CA ALA A 159 2.80 -18.46 -8.50
C ALA A 159 1.79 -17.76 -9.43
N HIS A 160 2.21 -17.35 -10.62
CA HIS A 160 1.38 -16.63 -11.59
C HIS A 160 1.12 -17.39 -12.89
N GLU A 161 1.74 -18.57 -13.05
CA GLU A 161 1.62 -19.42 -14.23
C GLU A 161 0.16 -19.76 -14.56
N ARG A 162 -0.61 -20.25 -13.59
CA ARG A 162 -2.02 -20.61 -13.83
C ARG A 162 -2.88 -19.45 -14.34
N SER A 163 -2.68 -18.25 -13.79
CA SER A 163 -3.42 -17.05 -14.23
C SER A 163 -2.97 -16.60 -15.62
N TYR A 164 -1.67 -16.69 -15.89
CA TYR A 164 -1.12 -16.37 -17.20
C TYR A 164 -1.58 -17.36 -18.27
N ASP A 165 -1.56 -18.67 -18.00
CA ASP A 165 -2.11 -19.71 -18.87
C ASP A 165 -3.60 -19.51 -19.15
N LYS A 166 -4.35 -19.09 -18.13
CA LYS A 166 -5.75 -18.73 -18.29
C LYS A 166 -5.90 -17.55 -19.27
N LEU A 167 -5.02 -16.56 -19.20
CA LEU A 167 -4.99 -15.46 -20.15
C LEU A 167 -4.65 -15.96 -21.55
N LEU A 168 -3.64 -16.81 -21.73
CA LEU A 168 -3.28 -17.35 -23.04
C LEU A 168 -4.42 -18.14 -23.71
N LYS A 169 -5.30 -18.74 -22.90
CA LYS A 169 -6.53 -19.41 -23.39
C LYS A 169 -7.64 -18.43 -23.80
N HIS A 170 -7.54 -17.15 -23.46
CA HIS A 170 -8.50 -16.15 -23.89
C HIS A 170 -8.38 -15.90 -25.40
N PRO A 171 -9.49 -15.86 -26.18
CA PRO A 171 -9.44 -15.70 -27.63
C PRO A 171 -8.72 -14.43 -28.12
N ARG A 172 -8.70 -13.39 -27.28
CA ARG A 172 -8.08 -12.08 -27.56
C ARG A 172 -6.84 -11.79 -26.71
N HIS A 173 -6.14 -12.82 -26.22
CA HIS A 173 -4.99 -12.64 -25.32
C HIS A 173 -3.87 -11.81 -25.95
N ALA A 174 -3.62 -11.97 -27.26
CA ALA A 174 -2.59 -11.22 -27.98
C ALA A 174 -2.86 -9.72 -27.94
N GLU A 175 -4.13 -9.31 -28.13
CA GLU A 175 -4.55 -7.91 -28.02
C GLU A 175 -4.37 -7.37 -26.59
N VAL A 176 -4.64 -8.20 -25.58
CA VAL A 176 -4.46 -7.86 -24.16
C VAL A 176 -2.99 -7.59 -23.83
N ILE A 177 -2.08 -8.45 -24.29
CA ILE A 177 -0.64 -8.29 -24.10
C ILE A 177 -0.13 -7.06 -24.87
N ALA A 178 -0.57 -6.87 -26.12
CA ALA A 178 -0.21 -5.71 -26.93
C ALA A 178 -0.68 -4.40 -26.31
N ALA A 179 -1.90 -4.35 -25.76
CA ALA A 179 -2.43 -3.19 -25.06
C ALA A 179 -1.63 -2.84 -23.80
N LEU A 180 -1.21 -3.85 -23.03
CA LEU A 180 -0.30 -3.63 -21.90
C LEU A 180 1.03 -3.05 -22.39
N GLY A 181 1.63 -3.62 -23.44
CA GLY A 181 2.87 -3.12 -24.04
C GLY A 181 2.75 -1.65 -24.47
N MET A 182 1.65 -1.28 -25.16
CA MET A 182 1.37 0.11 -25.54
C MET A 182 1.26 1.05 -24.33
N TYR A 183 0.63 0.60 -23.24
CA TYR A 183 0.53 1.38 -22.02
C TYR A 183 1.91 1.54 -21.34
N LEU A 184 2.72 0.48 -21.28
CA LEU A 184 4.08 0.53 -20.73
C LEU A 184 4.96 1.50 -21.54
N ASP A 185 4.95 1.40 -22.87
CA ASP A 185 5.78 2.23 -23.77
C ASP A 185 5.44 3.72 -23.64
N ARG A 186 4.15 4.06 -23.57
CA ARG A 186 3.67 5.45 -23.63
C ARG A 186 3.44 6.11 -22.28
N CYS A 187 3.22 5.33 -21.22
CA CYS A 187 2.70 5.85 -19.95
C CYS A 187 3.50 5.44 -18.71
N VAL A 188 4.38 4.45 -18.78
CA VAL A 188 5.18 4.03 -17.61
C VAL A 188 6.63 4.53 -17.75
N PRO A 189 7.15 5.35 -16.83
CA PRO A 189 8.54 5.76 -16.83
C PRO A 189 9.49 4.58 -16.62
N PHE A 190 10.34 4.30 -17.61
CA PHE A 190 11.39 3.28 -17.53
C PHE A 190 10.83 1.93 -17.05
N PRO A 191 9.94 1.29 -17.83
CA PRO A 191 9.14 0.16 -17.36
C PRO A 191 10.01 -0.99 -16.84
N ALA A 192 11.12 -1.33 -17.50
CA ALA A 192 12.03 -2.39 -17.05
C ALA A 192 12.68 -2.07 -15.68
N ARG A 193 13.28 -0.87 -15.52
CA ARG A 193 13.95 -0.44 -14.28
C ARG A 193 13.00 -0.33 -13.09
N THR A 194 11.73 -0.03 -13.36
CA THR A 194 10.74 0.29 -12.33
C THR A 194 9.75 -0.84 -12.05
N GLU A 195 9.84 -1.94 -12.80
CA GLU A 195 9.04 -3.16 -12.66
C GLU A 195 9.17 -3.78 -11.27
N ALA A 196 8.08 -4.40 -10.81
CA ALA A 196 7.91 -5.01 -9.49
C ALA A 196 8.15 -4.09 -8.26
N THR A 197 8.61 -2.85 -8.49
CA THR A 197 8.98 -1.90 -7.44
C THR A 197 8.04 -0.72 -7.42
N PHE A 198 7.87 -0.02 -8.55
CA PHE A 198 7.03 1.19 -8.64
C PHE A 198 5.74 0.96 -9.44
N TRP A 199 5.75 -0.01 -10.34
CA TRP A 199 4.54 -0.53 -10.96
C TRP A 199 4.52 -2.06 -10.90
N THR A 200 3.32 -2.62 -10.94
CA THR A 200 3.06 -4.06 -10.91
C THR A 200 1.85 -4.35 -11.79
N VAL A 201 1.87 -5.40 -12.59
CA VAL A 201 0.68 -5.90 -13.30
C VAL A 201 0.18 -7.21 -12.70
N SER A 202 -1.12 -7.33 -12.43
CA SER A 202 -1.76 -8.60 -12.07
C SER A 202 -2.55 -9.17 -13.24
N CYS A 203 -2.61 -10.49 -13.32
CA CYS A 203 -3.34 -11.25 -14.34
C CYS A 203 -4.48 -12.03 -13.66
N TYR A 204 -5.71 -11.87 -14.16
CA TYR A 204 -6.95 -12.37 -13.53
C TYR A 204 -6.98 -12.18 -12.01
N PRO A 205 -6.89 -10.94 -11.50
CA PRO A 205 -6.95 -10.70 -10.07
C PRO A 205 -8.28 -11.23 -9.51
N GLY A 206 -8.22 -12.01 -8.43
CA GLY A 206 -9.37 -12.69 -7.81
C GLY A 206 -10.51 -11.76 -7.34
N SER A 207 -10.33 -10.43 -7.40
CA SER A 207 -11.36 -9.44 -7.11
C SER A 207 -12.51 -9.39 -8.14
N SER A 208 -12.35 -9.95 -9.34
CA SER A 208 -13.42 -10.04 -10.33
C SER A 208 -13.16 -11.13 -11.38
N ASN A 209 -14.20 -11.88 -11.75
CA ASN A 209 -14.13 -12.87 -12.83
C ASN A 209 -14.07 -12.25 -14.23
N THR A 210 -14.40 -10.96 -14.37
CA THR A 210 -14.37 -10.24 -15.65
C THR A 210 -13.08 -9.46 -15.89
N LEU A 211 -12.24 -9.30 -14.86
CA LEU A 211 -11.02 -8.50 -14.94
C LEU A 211 -9.88 -9.37 -15.49
N LEU A 212 -9.31 -9.00 -16.63
CA LEU A 212 -8.26 -9.77 -17.29
C LEU A 212 -6.88 -9.36 -16.78
N LEU A 213 -6.62 -8.05 -16.67
CA LEU A 213 -5.39 -7.53 -16.07
C LEU A 213 -5.59 -6.18 -15.39
N ARG A 214 -4.66 -5.83 -14.51
CA ARG A 214 -4.60 -4.54 -13.81
C ARG A 214 -3.15 -4.14 -13.56
N VAL A 215 -2.79 -2.94 -13.99
CA VAL A 215 -1.55 -2.25 -13.61
C VAL A 215 -1.81 -1.36 -12.40
N SER A 216 -1.00 -1.57 -11.37
CA SER A 216 -1.05 -0.82 -10.12
C SER A 216 0.26 -0.10 -9.86
N MET A 217 0.16 1.13 -9.35
CA MET A 217 1.28 1.95 -8.90
C MET A 217 0.94 2.54 -7.54
N ALA A 218 1.93 2.60 -6.63
CA ALA A 218 1.67 2.90 -5.22
C ALA A 218 0.54 2.02 -4.63
N MET A 219 -0.63 2.58 -4.32
CA MET A 219 -1.82 1.81 -3.87
C MET A 219 -3.02 2.00 -4.80
N LEU A 220 -2.77 2.40 -6.04
CA LEU A 220 -3.81 2.77 -6.99
C LEU A 220 -3.72 1.91 -8.23
N GLU A 221 -4.89 1.58 -8.77
CA GLU A 221 -5.03 1.04 -10.11
C GLU A 221 -4.83 2.21 -11.08
N THR A 222 -4.02 2.02 -12.11
CA THR A 222 -3.67 3.08 -13.07
C THR A 222 -4.11 2.73 -14.48
N PHE A 223 -4.20 1.44 -14.78
CA PHE A 223 -4.70 0.90 -16.03
C PHE A 223 -5.28 -0.49 -15.81
N PHE A 224 -6.42 -0.81 -16.40
CA PHE A 224 -6.97 -2.15 -16.35
C PHE A 224 -7.85 -2.47 -17.55
N ILE A 225 -7.97 -3.78 -17.83
CA ILE A 225 -8.74 -4.33 -18.95
C ILE A 225 -9.71 -5.36 -18.40
N TRP A 226 -10.99 -5.20 -18.68
CA TRP A 226 -12.02 -6.15 -18.28
C TRP A 226 -12.93 -6.49 -19.44
N GLU A 227 -13.50 -7.68 -19.39
CA GLU A 227 -14.55 -8.08 -20.31
C GLU A 227 -15.89 -7.56 -19.80
N ASN A 228 -16.55 -6.73 -20.61
CA ASN A 228 -17.89 -6.29 -20.31
C ASN A 228 -18.86 -7.49 -20.42
N PRO A 229 -19.57 -7.85 -19.34
CA PRO A 229 -20.40 -9.07 -19.34
C PRO A 229 -21.54 -9.01 -20.38
N ASP A 230 -22.05 -7.82 -20.67
CA ASP A 230 -23.19 -7.57 -21.56
C ASP A 230 -22.76 -7.51 -23.03
N THR A 231 -21.67 -6.80 -23.32
CA THR A 231 -21.23 -6.54 -24.70
C THR A 231 -20.14 -7.49 -25.20
N LYS A 232 -19.50 -8.25 -24.30
CA LYS A 232 -18.31 -9.08 -24.56
C LYS A 232 -17.10 -8.32 -25.10
N LYS A 233 -17.15 -6.99 -25.10
CA LYS A 233 -16.03 -6.12 -25.46
C LYS A 233 -15.00 -6.11 -24.34
N LEU A 234 -13.74 -5.97 -24.72
CA LEU A 234 -12.65 -5.81 -23.76
C LEU A 234 -12.47 -4.33 -23.48
N THR A 235 -13.17 -3.82 -22.48
CA THR A 235 -13.11 -2.39 -22.14
C THR A 235 -11.83 -2.09 -21.38
N VAL A 236 -11.21 -0.95 -21.72
CA VAL A 236 -9.99 -0.44 -21.06
C VAL A 236 -10.36 0.77 -20.23
N ARG A 237 -9.80 0.88 -19.02
CA ARG A 237 -9.87 2.10 -18.22
C ARG A 237 -8.48 2.47 -17.74
N MET A 238 -8.14 3.74 -17.92
CA MET A 238 -6.91 4.33 -17.44
C MET A 238 -7.22 5.56 -16.58
N PHE A 239 -6.41 5.77 -15.56
CA PHE A 239 -6.48 6.95 -14.70
C PHE A 239 -5.47 7.97 -15.20
N VAL A 240 -5.90 9.22 -15.26
CA VAL A 240 -5.17 10.27 -15.97
C VAL A 240 -5.16 11.59 -15.22
N ASP A 241 -4.19 12.43 -15.51
CA ASP A 241 -4.18 13.82 -15.09
C ASP A 241 -4.96 14.68 -16.09
N GLY A 242 -6.18 15.05 -15.69
CA GLY A 242 -7.11 15.83 -16.48
C GLY A 242 -6.61 17.22 -16.89
N ARG A 243 -5.49 17.72 -16.32
CA ARG A 243 -4.86 18.98 -16.78
C ARG A 243 -4.29 18.86 -18.20
N HIS A 244 -3.87 17.67 -18.61
CA HIS A 244 -3.34 17.40 -19.94
C HIS A 244 -4.43 17.11 -20.97
N LEU A 245 -5.67 16.87 -20.53
CA LEU A 245 -6.81 16.69 -21.41
C LEU A 245 -7.37 18.05 -21.90
N PRO A 246 -7.88 18.12 -23.15
CA PRO A 246 -8.53 19.33 -23.62
C PRO A 246 -9.81 19.64 -22.83
N LYS A 247 -10.08 20.93 -22.59
CA LYS A 247 -11.31 21.38 -21.93
C LYS A 247 -12.55 20.94 -22.72
N ARG A 248 -13.65 20.57 -22.04
CA ARG A 248 -14.90 20.04 -22.64
C ARG A 248 -15.43 20.81 -23.87
N ARG A 249 -15.42 22.14 -23.84
CA ARG A 249 -15.84 22.98 -24.98
C ARG A 249 -14.96 22.80 -26.23
N LYS A 250 -13.68 22.48 -26.05
CA LYS A 250 -12.71 22.25 -27.14
C LYS A 250 -12.71 20.79 -27.63
N LEU A 251 -13.09 19.82 -26.80
CA LEU A 251 -13.28 18.41 -27.19
C LEU A 251 -14.28 18.30 -28.33
N ALA A 252 -15.42 18.98 -28.17
CA ALA A 252 -16.45 19.06 -29.19
C ALA A 252 -16.04 19.88 -30.43
N LEU A 253 -14.81 20.31 -30.63
CA LEU A 253 -14.40 21.10 -31.83
C LEU A 253 -13.26 20.46 -32.63
N ARG A 254 -12.57 19.46 -32.08
CA ARG A 254 -11.44 18.79 -32.74
C ARG A 254 -11.91 17.55 -33.48
N LYS A 255 -11.61 17.45 -34.78
CA LYS A 255 -11.98 16.30 -35.64
C LYS A 255 -11.58 14.94 -35.04
N PRO A 256 -10.35 14.73 -34.52
CA PRO A 256 -9.95 13.43 -33.93
C PRO A 256 -10.77 13.09 -32.69
N TRP A 257 -10.97 14.07 -31.80
CA TRP A 257 -11.80 13.90 -30.62
C TRP A 257 -13.26 13.62 -30.96
N ARG A 258 -13.82 14.23 -32.01
CA ARG A 258 -15.21 13.98 -32.44
C ARG A 258 -15.41 12.60 -33.06
N SER A 259 -14.44 12.09 -33.83
CA SER A 259 -14.58 10.74 -34.43
C SER A 259 -14.40 9.64 -33.39
N LEU A 260 -13.39 9.77 -32.51
CA LEU A 260 -13.04 8.76 -31.51
C LEU A 260 -13.76 8.93 -30.16
N SER A 261 -14.39 10.08 -29.87
CA SER A 261 -15.27 10.21 -28.69
C SER A 261 -16.46 9.24 -28.70
N LYS A 262 -16.71 8.57 -29.82
CA LYS A 262 -17.70 7.49 -29.91
C LYS A 262 -17.29 6.24 -29.12
N HIS A 263 -15.99 6.00 -28.99
CA HIS A 263 -15.42 4.82 -28.32
C HIS A 263 -14.51 5.17 -27.13
N VAL A 264 -14.13 6.45 -27.00
CA VAL A 264 -13.33 6.98 -25.89
C VAL A 264 -14.15 7.95 -25.05
N ARG A 265 -14.30 7.67 -23.76
CA ARG A 265 -15.10 8.47 -22.82
C ARG A 265 -14.23 8.98 -21.67
N VAL A 266 -14.34 10.27 -21.36
CA VAL A 266 -13.70 10.86 -20.17
C VAL A 266 -14.70 10.86 -19.02
N GLY A 267 -14.41 10.04 -18.02
CA GLY A 267 -15.19 9.91 -16.80
C GLY A 267 -14.78 10.89 -15.69
N PRO A 268 -15.55 10.94 -14.59
CA PRO A 268 -15.21 11.73 -13.41
C PRO A 268 -13.95 11.18 -12.69
N ARG A 269 -13.57 11.81 -11.58
CA ARG A 269 -12.54 11.30 -10.65
C ARG A 269 -12.81 9.84 -10.30
N GLY A 270 -11.76 9.04 -10.22
CA GLY A 270 -11.82 7.66 -9.81
C GLY A 270 -11.50 7.48 -8.33
N HIS A 271 -10.27 7.79 -7.94
CA HIS A 271 -9.74 7.63 -6.58
C HIS A 271 -9.76 8.95 -5.79
N LEU A 272 -10.11 8.84 -4.51
CA LEU A 272 -10.06 9.97 -3.58
C LEU A 272 -8.62 10.40 -3.21
N SER A 273 -7.64 9.52 -3.40
CA SER A 273 -6.24 9.67 -2.97
C SER A 273 -5.26 10.04 -4.10
N ALA A 274 -5.71 10.02 -5.35
CA ALA A 274 -4.88 10.34 -6.51
C ALA A 274 -4.57 11.85 -6.68
N GLY A 275 -5.37 12.71 -6.04
CA GLY A 275 -5.25 14.17 -6.11
C GLY A 275 -6.39 14.80 -6.91
N VAL A 276 -6.37 16.13 -7.01
CA VAL A 276 -7.55 16.87 -7.52
C VAL A 276 -7.77 16.80 -9.02
N PHE A 277 -6.74 16.49 -9.78
CA PHE A 277 -6.85 16.53 -11.24
C PHE A 277 -7.07 15.14 -11.84
N GLU A 278 -7.17 14.11 -11.02
CA GLU A 278 -7.44 12.77 -11.52
C GLU A 278 -8.77 12.72 -12.27
N GLN A 279 -8.76 12.08 -13.43
CA GLN A 279 -9.92 11.71 -14.21
C GLN A 279 -9.73 10.28 -14.70
N THR A 280 -10.77 9.72 -15.32
CA THR A 280 -10.68 8.43 -15.99
C THR A 280 -10.87 8.61 -17.48
N VAL A 281 -10.14 7.84 -18.27
CA VAL A 281 -10.40 7.63 -19.70
C VAL A 281 -10.79 6.17 -19.86
N GLU A 282 -11.93 5.94 -20.48
CA GLU A 282 -12.47 4.63 -20.79
C GLU A 282 -12.49 4.45 -22.30
N VAL A 283 -11.99 3.32 -22.78
CA VAL A 283 -12.03 2.91 -24.18
C VAL A 283 -12.94 1.69 -24.26
N ASP A 284 -14.00 1.79 -25.04
CA ASP A 284 -15.09 0.81 -25.06
C ASP A 284 -14.61 -0.60 -25.43
N ASP A 285 -13.65 -0.70 -26.35
CA ASP A 285 -12.97 -1.93 -26.72
C ASP A 285 -11.45 -1.72 -26.85
N ILE A 286 -10.69 -2.76 -26.54
CA ILE A 286 -9.23 -2.78 -26.55
C ILE A 286 -8.65 -2.49 -27.94
N GLY A 287 -9.37 -2.83 -29.01
CA GLY A 287 -8.94 -2.56 -30.38
C GLY A 287 -8.82 -1.06 -30.68
N ASP A 288 -9.56 -0.21 -29.95
CA ASP A 288 -9.52 1.25 -30.13
C ASP A 288 -8.43 1.93 -29.27
N LEU A 289 -7.61 1.17 -28.52
CA LEU A 289 -6.64 1.74 -27.58
C LEU A 289 -5.49 2.50 -28.26
N GLY A 290 -5.00 2.00 -29.40
CA GLY A 290 -3.96 2.68 -30.18
C GLY A 290 -4.43 4.07 -30.63
N ASP A 291 -5.57 4.10 -31.30
CA ASP A 291 -6.27 5.33 -31.70
C ASP A 291 -6.52 6.27 -30.52
N ALA A 292 -6.89 5.72 -29.35
CA ALA A 292 -7.11 6.51 -28.15
C ALA A 292 -5.82 7.22 -27.67
N PHE A 293 -4.65 6.59 -27.79
CA PHE A 293 -3.38 7.22 -27.42
C PHE A 293 -2.93 8.30 -28.41
N ASP A 294 -3.29 8.18 -29.68
CA ASP A 294 -3.03 9.20 -30.71
C ASP A 294 -3.86 10.48 -30.50
N ILE A 295 -4.90 10.40 -29.68
CA ILE A 295 -5.67 11.56 -29.29
C ILE A 295 -4.77 12.52 -28.48
N PRO A 296 -4.60 13.79 -28.92
CA PRO A 296 -3.69 14.72 -28.26
C PRO A 296 -4.03 14.91 -26.78
N GLY A 297 -3.09 14.51 -25.92
CA GLY A 297 -3.15 14.65 -24.48
C GLY A 297 -3.50 13.37 -23.72
N VAL A 298 -4.04 12.32 -24.36
CA VAL A 298 -4.45 11.08 -23.65
C VAL A 298 -3.24 10.36 -23.08
N ALA A 299 -2.27 9.95 -23.92
CA ALA A 299 -1.05 9.29 -23.45
C ALA A 299 -0.30 10.14 -22.42
N ARG A 300 -0.11 11.43 -22.70
CA ARG A 300 0.52 12.38 -21.78
C ARG A 300 -0.20 12.49 -20.44
N SER A 301 -1.53 12.47 -20.43
CA SER A 301 -2.33 12.53 -19.21
C SER A 301 -2.21 11.27 -18.38
N ALA A 302 -2.18 10.10 -19.01
CA ALA A 302 -1.97 8.81 -18.34
C ALA A 302 -0.53 8.72 -17.80
N GLY A 303 0.47 9.09 -18.61
CA GLY A 303 1.87 9.08 -18.20
C GLY A 303 2.20 10.04 -17.07
N SER A 304 1.68 11.27 -17.13
CA SER A 304 1.86 12.24 -16.03
C SER A 304 1.21 11.74 -14.73
N HIS A 305 0.05 11.10 -14.81
CA HIS A 305 -0.58 10.48 -13.65
C HIS A 305 0.26 9.32 -13.09
N ALA A 306 0.70 8.39 -13.94
CA ALA A 306 1.54 7.27 -13.56
C ALA A 306 2.82 7.73 -12.83
N LEU A 307 3.56 8.67 -13.44
CA LEU A 307 4.76 9.25 -12.82
C LEU A 307 4.45 9.90 -11.48
N ALA A 308 3.38 10.70 -11.39
CA ALA A 308 2.98 11.34 -10.14
C ALA A 308 2.62 10.33 -9.03
N VAL A 309 2.02 9.19 -9.39
CA VAL A 309 1.69 8.12 -8.45
C VAL A 309 2.94 7.35 -8.04
N MET A 310 3.84 7.02 -8.96
CA MET A 310 5.12 6.35 -8.66
C MET A 310 6.02 7.19 -7.74
N ARG A 311 6.03 8.51 -7.91
CA ARG A 311 6.72 9.44 -6.99
C ARG A 311 6.18 9.39 -5.55
N LYS A 312 4.93 8.94 -5.33
CA LYS A 312 4.35 8.86 -3.97
C LYS A 312 4.99 7.76 -3.12
N LYS A 313 5.13 6.57 -3.70
CA LYS A 313 5.73 5.40 -3.07
C LYS A 313 5.78 4.24 -4.06
N GLN A 314 6.56 3.23 -3.71
CA GLN A 314 6.56 1.92 -4.34
C GLN A 314 5.16 1.28 -4.39
N SER A 315 4.94 0.41 -5.39
CA SER A 315 3.73 -0.39 -5.49
C SER A 315 3.56 -1.28 -4.25
N GLY A 316 2.35 -1.28 -3.69
CA GLY A 316 1.95 -2.17 -2.61
C GLY A 316 1.43 -3.52 -3.08
N TYR A 317 1.37 -3.75 -4.40
CA TYR A 317 0.82 -4.97 -5.01
C TYR A 317 1.90 -5.92 -5.57
N LYS A 318 3.10 -5.89 -4.98
CA LYS A 318 4.28 -6.65 -5.48
C LYS A 318 4.02 -8.15 -5.56
N THR A 319 3.28 -8.71 -4.60
CA THR A 319 2.93 -10.14 -4.55
C THR A 319 1.88 -10.56 -5.58
N SER A 320 1.19 -9.60 -6.20
CA SER A 320 0.22 -9.87 -7.27
C SER A 320 0.82 -9.66 -8.66
N HIS A 321 2.11 -9.32 -8.72
CA HIS A 321 2.78 -9.03 -9.98
C HIS A 321 3.00 -10.30 -10.77
N SER A 322 2.45 -10.40 -11.99
CA SER A 322 2.71 -11.48 -12.92
C SER A 322 3.94 -11.16 -13.78
N PRO A 323 5.09 -11.82 -13.55
CA PRO A 323 6.29 -11.60 -14.34
C PRO A 323 6.10 -11.99 -15.80
N GLN A 324 5.42 -13.10 -16.07
CA GLN A 324 5.22 -13.59 -17.44
C GLN A 324 4.43 -12.60 -18.30
N LEU A 325 3.39 -11.98 -17.72
CA LEU A 325 2.61 -10.96 -18.40
C LEU A 325 3.43 -9.68 -18.62
N ALA A 326 4.24 -9.28 -17.64
CA ALA A 326 5.14 -8.13 -17.76
C ALA A 326 6.18 -8.36 -18.86
N THR A 327 6.88 -9.49 -18.84
CA THR A 327 7.86 -9.89 -19.85
C THR A 327 7.24 -9.96 -21.25
N ALA A 328 6.08 -10.60 -21.40
CA ALA A 328 5.41 -10.71 -22.70
C ALA A 328 4.99 -9.35 -23.27
N ALA A 329 4.57 -8.42 -22.42
CA ALA A 329 4.30 -7.04 -22.84
C ALA A 329 5.57 -6.22 -23.08
N GLY A 330 6.62 -6.45 -22.29
CA GLY A 330 7.94 -5.83 -22.44
C GLY A 330 8.61 -6.17 -23.77
N MET A 331 8.47 -7.43 -24.22
CA MET A 331 8.92 -7.88 -25.55
C MET A 331 8.19 -7.17 -26.70
N ARG A 332 7.06 -6.50 -26.44
CA ARG A 332 6.32 -5.71 -27.43
C ARG A 332 6.70 -4.22 -27.43
N LEU A 333 7.58 -3.77 -26.52
CA LEU A 333 8.10 -2.41 -26.55
C LEU A 333 8.87 -2.17 -27.86
N GLY A 334 8.44 -1.18 -28.65
CA GLY A 334 9.07 -0.85 -29.93
C GLY A 334 8.65 -1.70 -31.14
N LEU A 335 7.69 -2.64 -30.99
CA LEU A 335 7.10 -3.37 -32.11
C LEU A 335 5.76 -2.73 -32.48
N GLU A 336 5.72 -1.88 -33.52
CA GLU A 336 4.48 -1.40 -34.12
C GLU A 336 3.98 -2.39 -35.19
N ASP A 337 2.68 -2.73 -35.13
CA ASP A 337 1.87 -3.40 -36.17
C ASP A 337 2.56 -4.50 -37.01
N ALA A 338 3.10 -5.52 -36.35
CA ALA A 338 3.45 -6.78 -37.01
C ALA A 338 2.38 -7.83 -36.71
N ASP A 339 1.72 -8.29 -37.77
CA ASP A 339 0.73 -9.37 -37.79
C ASP A 339 1.07 -10.50 -36.82
N VAL A 340 0.10 -10.81 -35.95
CA VAL A 340 0.18 -11.86 -34.94
C VAL A 340 0.15 -13.22 -35.65
N GLN A 341 1.31 -13.84 -35.84
CA GLN A 341 1.42 -15.27 -36.14
C GLN A 341 2.30 -16.01 -35.13
N ASP A 342 1.70 -17.08 -34.61
CA ASP A 342 2.22 -18.09 -33.70
C ASP A 342 3.57 -18.67 -34.14
N SER A 343 4.49 -18.83 -33.20
CA SER A 343 5.24 -20.09 -33.09
C SER A 343 5.88 -20.23 -31.71
N ALA A 344 5.47 -21.28 -31.01
CA ALA A 344 6.08 -21.78 -29.78
C ALA A 344 7.13 -22.85 -30.12
N THR A 345 8.30 -22.80 -29.49
CA THR A 345 9.14 -24.00 -29.28
C THR A 345 10.08 -23.78 -28.07
N PRO A 346 10.26 -24.78 -27.18
CA PRO A 346 11.03 -24.63 -25.94
C PRO A 346 12.50 -25.09 -26.07
N MET A 347 13.40 -24.44 -25.31
CA MET A 347 14.74 -24.89 -24.91
C MET A 347 14.73 -24.91 -23.36
N GLY A 348 15.28 -25.87 -22.62
CA GLY A 348 16.44 -26.73 -22.85
C GLY A 348 17.44 -26.44 -21.71
N ASP A 349 17.64 -27.44 -20.83
CA ASP A 349 18.26 -27.39 -19.49
C ASP A 349 19.71 -26.88 -19.35
N ASP A 350 20.02 -26.57 -18.07
CA ASP A 350 21.28 -26.65 -17.31
C ASP A 350 22.42 -25.65 -17.53
N ALA A 351 22.69 -24.86 -16.47
CA ALA A 351 24.02 -24.73 -15.87
C ALA A 351 23.96 -24.07 -14.47
N ALA A 352 24.42 -24.83 -13.45
CA ALA A 352 24.61 -24.37 -12.08
C ALA A 352 25.79 -23.41 -11.93
N PHE A 353 25.67 -22.38 -11.08
CA PHE A 353 26.80 -21.60 -10.57
C PHE A 353 26.59 -21.19 -9.10
N GLU A 354 27.68 -21.30 -8.33
CA GLU A 354 27.80 -21.19 -6.88
C GLU A 354 27.53 -19.77 -6.32
N GLU A 355 26.84 -19.69 -5.17
CA GLU A 355 26.65 -18.48 -4.35
C GLU A 355 27.91 -18.13 -3.52
N PRO A 356 28.30 -16.83 -3.40
CA PRO A 356 29.20 -16.37 -2.33
C PRO A 356 28.42 -15.84 -1.11
N PRO A 357 29.00 -15.91 0.11
CA PRO A 357 28.24 -15.79 1.35
C PRO A 357 27.90 -14.33 1.71
N LEU A 358 26.67 -14.14 2.22
CA LEU A 358 26.19 -12.93 2.87
C LEU A 358 26.85 -12.79 4.26
N THR A 359 27.52 -11.66 4.50
CA THR A 359 28.03 -11.30 5.83
C THR A 359 26.99 -10.54 6.64
N ASP A 360 26.74 -11.02 7.86
CA ASP A 360 25.85 -10.44 8.86
C ASP A 360 26.27 -9.02 9.30
N ARG A 361 25.26 -8.18 9.55
CA ARG A 361 25.40 -6.96 10.36
C ARG A 361 24.32 -6.97 11.44
N GLU A 362 24.72 -7.34 12.65
CA GLU A 362 23.96 -7.11 13.89
C GLU A 362 24.06 -5.64 14.30
N GLU A 363 22.92 -4.98 14.55
CA GLU A 363 22.82 -3.75 15.36
C GLU A 363 22.05 -4.05 16.66
N PRO A 364 22.45 -3.51 17.82
CA PRO A 364 21.91 -3.91 19.12
C PRO A 364 20.54 -3.28 19.46
N ALA A 365 19.73 -4.02 20.22
CA ALA A 365 18.37 -3.70 20.63
C ALA A 365 18.21 -2.39 21.45
N ASN A 366 17.05 -1.74 21.25
CA ASN A 366 16.75 -0.35 21.64
C ASN A 366 16.05 -0.26 23.03
N SER A 367 16.59 0.54 23.95
CA SER A 367 16.12 0.85 25.33
C SER A 367 14.62 1.17 25.55
N GLY A 368 13.84 1.36 24.48
CA GLY A 368 12.38 1.58 24.56
C GLY A 368 11.55 0.32 24.80
N ASP A 369 12.08 -0.86 24.46
CA ASP A 369 11.30 -2.11 24.50
C ASP A 369 11.18 -2.72 25.89
N GLU A 370 12.19 -2.57 26.76
CA GLU A 370 12.11 -2.98 28.17
C GLU A 370 10.96 -2.28 28.93
N LYS A 371 10.77 -0.98 28.69
CA LYS A 371 9.66 -0.22 29.29
C LYS A 371 8.29 -0.60 28.74
N LYS A 372 8.21 -1.01 27.47
CA LYS A 372 6.96 -1.57 26.92
C LYS A 372 6.70 -2.94 27.52
N PHE A 373 7.73 -3.75 27.68
CA PHE A 373 7.65 -5.09 28.23
C PHE A 373 7.16 -5.07 29.68
N GLY A 374 7.69 -4.20 30.53
CA GLY A 374 7.17 -4.01 31.89
C GLY A 374 5.67 -3.67 31.93
N ARG A 375 5.19 -2.82 31.01
CA ARG A 375 3.75 -2.50 30.89
C ARG A 375 2.92 -3.66 30.34
N PHE A 376 3.50 -4.50 29.49
CA PHE A 376 2.88 -5.71 28.99
C PHE A 376 2.73 -6.75 30.11
N VAL A 377 3.77 -6.95 30.94
CA VAL A 377 3.72 -7.80 32.14
C VAL A 377 2.61 -7.35 33.10
N THR A 378 2.47 -6.04 33.35
CA THR A 378 1.37 -5.51 34.17
C THR A 378 -0.01 -5.70 33.53
N ALA A 379 -0.07 -5.85 32.20
CA ALA A 379 -1.31 -6.06 31.47
C ALA A 379 -1.73 -7.53 31.37
N ASP A 380 -0.81 -8.46 31.59
CA ASP A 380 -1.00 -9.90 31.55
C ASP A 380 -0.49 -10.56 32.85
N PRO A 381 -1.04 -10.20 34.03
CA PRO A 381 -0.48 -10.65 35.31
C PRO A 381 -0.53 -12.17 35.50
N GLN A 382 -1.51 -12.84 34.90
CA GLN A 382 -1.72 -14.29 34.98
C GLN A 382 -0.96 -15.07 33.88
N ARG A 383 -0.21 -14.39 33.02
CA ARG A 383 0.56 -14.97 31.89
C ARG A 383 -0.28 -15.63 30.79
N LEU A 384 -1.61 -15.52 30.81
CA LEU A 384 -2.49 -16.13 29.81
C LEU A 384 -2.12 -15.72 28.37
N VAL A 385 -1.82 -14.44 28.17
CA VAL A 385 -1.45 -13.92 26.83
C VAL A 385 -0.06 -14.44 26.42
N ARG A 386 0.90 -14.43 27.35
CA ARG A 386 2.26 -14.93 27.09
C ARG A 386 2.31 -16.43 26.85
N ASP A 387 1.56 -17.21 27.59
CA ASP A 387 1.55 -18.67 27.48
C ASP A 387 0.85 -19.10 26.19
N HIS A 388 -0.25 -18.44 25.82
CA HIS A 388 -0.86 -18.62 24.50
C HIS A 388 0.10 -18.24 23.37
N LEU A 389 0.77 -17.07 23.46
CA LEU A 389 1.73 -16.65 22.44
C LEU A 389 2.88 -17.64 22.31
N ARG A 390 3.44 -18.13 23.43
CA ARG A 390 4.46 -19.18 23.42
C ARG A 390 3.94 -20.43 22.69
N SER A 391 2.77 -20.91 23.10
CA SER A 391 2.16 -22.09 22.50
C SER A 391 1.97 -21.92 20.99
N LEU A 392 1.51 -20.76 20.52
CA LEU A 392 1.41 -20.43 19.10
C LEU A 392 2.79 -20.51 18.42
N LEU A 393 3.81 -19.81 18.93
CA LEU A 393 5.14 -19.78 18.31
C LEU A 393 5.77 -21.18 18.25
N ASP A 394 5.63 -21.98 19.30
CA ASP A 394 6.25 -23.31 19.37
C ASP A 394 5.60 -24.31 18.41
N HIS A 395 4.31 -24.14 18.12
CA HIS A 395 3.57 -25.06 17.25
C HIS A 395 3.44 -24.60 15.79
N THR A 396 3.78 -23.34 15.49
CA THR A 396 3.57 -22.76 14.15
C THR A 396 4.82 -22.15 13.52
N LEU A 397 5.84 -21.82 14.32
CA LEU A 397 7.06 -21.16 13.86
C LEU A 397 8.27 -21.95 14.36
N GLY A 398 8.49 -23.10 13.69
CA GLY A 398 9.55 -24.08 13.98
C GLY A 398 10.96 -23.51 13.86
N ASP A 399 11.57 -23.53 12.67
CA ASP A 399 12.77 -22.72 12.42
C ASP A 399 12.43 -21.25 12.70
N ARG A 400 13.37 -20.47 13.25
CA ARG A 400 13.19 -19.03 13.56
C ARG A 400 14.31 -18.17 12.95
N SER A 401 15.11 -18.75 12.05
CA SER A 401 16.23 -18.08 11.36
C SER A 401 15.83 -16.83 10.57
N ASP A 402 14.59 -16.77 10.10
CA ASP A 402 14.00 -15.67 9.30
C ASP A 402 13.20 -14.66 10.15
N VAL A 403 13.33 -14.69 11.48
CA VAL A 403 12.73 -13.68 12.35
C VAL A 403 13.27 -12.30 12.03
N GLY A 404 12.41 -11.28 12.01
CA GLY A 404 12.82 -9.95 11.57
C GLY A 404 12.97 -9.82 10.04
N VAL A 405 12.70 -10.91 9.29
CA VAL A 405 12.68 -10.92 7.83
C VAL A 405 11.29 -11.32 7.31
N SER A 406 10.88 -12.57 7.51
CA SER A 406 9.60 -13.11 6.99
C SER A 406 8.47 -13.03 7.99
N TRP A 407 8.78 -12.82 9.27
CA TRP A 407 7.80 -12.60 10.33
C TRP A 407 8.37 -11.72 11.45
N GLY A 408 7.50 -11.18 12.29
CA GLY A 408 7.92 -10.37 13.43
C GLY A 408 6.82 -10.14 14.46
N LEU A 409 7.25 -10.17 15.73
CA LEU A 409 6.44 -9.82 16.91
C LEU A 409 6.58 -8.35 17.28
N SER A 410 5.48 -7.61 17.21
CA SER A 410 5.42 -6.24 17.71
C SER A 410 4.91 -6.20 19.15
N LEU A 411 5.70 -5.61 20.05
CA LEU A 411 5.34 -5.42 21.45
C LEU A 411 4.63 -4.08 21.67
N MET A 412 3.40 -4.12 22.21
CA MET A 412 2.58 -2.95 22.53
C MET A 412 2.54 -1.91 21.39
N PRO A 413 2.17 -2.30 20.15
CA PRO A 413 2.24 -1.41 19.00
C PRO A 413 1.32 -0.19 19.18
N GLY A 414 1.73 0.94 18.60
CA GLY A 414 0.97 2.19 18.65
C GLY A 414 -0.25 2.24 17.72
N THR A 415 -0.52 1.16 16.99
CA THR A 415 -1.70 1.02 16.13
C THR A 415 -2.97 0.99 16.99
N SER A 416 -3.98 1.76 16.57
CA SER A 416 -5.23 1.87 17.32
C SER A 416 -6.02 0.55 17.24
N ALA A 417 -6.35 -0.04 18.39
CA ALA A 417 -7.30 -1.15 18.51
C ALA A 417 -8.77 -0.67 18.67
N GLY A 418 -9.02 0.63 18.52
CA GLY A 418 -10.28 1.26 18.85
C GLY A 418 -10.30 1.90 20.25
N LYS A 419 -11.29 2.76 20.50
CA LYS A 419 -11.42 3.50 21.77
C LYS A 419 -11.62 2.50 22.91
N GLY A 420 -10.80 2.62 23.97
CA GLY A 420 -10.88 1.75 25.14
C GLY A 420 -10.22 0.37 24.96
N LYS A 421 -9.51 0.14 23.84
CA LYS A 421 -8.72 -1.08 23.63
C LYS A 421 -7.25 -0.73 23.42
N LYS A 422 -6.35 -1.59 23.88
CA LYS A 422 -4.90 -1.43 23.73
C LYS A 422 -4.27 -2.73 23.27
N ARG A 423 -3.56 -2.71 22.13
CA ARG A 423 -2.78 -3.86 21.65
C ARG A 423 -1.70 -4.21 22.67
N LEU A 424 -1.61 -5.50 22.99
CA LEU A 424 -0.58 -6.09 23.83
C LEU A 424 0.56 -6.64 22.97
N TYR A 425 0.22 -7.44 21.96
CA TYR A 425 1.12 -7.84 20.89
C TYR A 425 0.39 -7.97 19.56
N THR A 426 1.17 -7.96 18.49
CA THR A 426 0.76 -8.42 17.16
C THR A 426 1.87 -9.34 16.61
N LEU A 427 1.49 -10.51 16.12
CA LEU A 427 2.34 -11.38 15.31
C LEU A 427 2.00 -11.18 13.83
N ASN A 428 2.99 -10.74 13.05
CA ASN A 428 2.85 -10.64 11.60
C ASN A 428 3.72 -11.70 10.94
N VAL A 429 3.18 -12.41 9.95
CA VAL A 429 3.91 -13.36 9.10
C VAL A 429 3.59 -12.98 7.65
N GLY A 430 4.62 -12.84 6.83
CA GLY A 430 4.49 -12.28 5.49
C GLY A 430 3.72 -10.96 5.50
N GLN A 431 2.72 -10.85 4.64
CA GLN A 431 1.87 -9.67 4.48
C GLN A 431 0.63 -9.67 5.40
N MET A 432 0.58 -10.47 6.46
CA MET A 432 -0.62 -10.64 7.29
C MET A 432 -0.35 -10.55 8.80
N GLU A 433 -1.26 -9.91 9.54
CA GLU A 433 -1.40 -10.08 11.00
C GLU A 433 -2.08 -11.42 11.24
N VAL A 434 -1.37 -12.38 11.82
CA VAL A 434 -1.88 -13.75 12.03
C VAL A 434 -2.27 -14.04 13.46
N ALA A 435 -1.78 -13.28 14.42
CA ALA A 435 -2.27 -13.34 15.78
C ALA A 435 -2.11 -12.02 16.50
N TRP A 436 -2.98 -11.78 17.47
CA TRP A 436 -2.95 -10.56 18.25
C TRP A 436 -3.61 -10.72 19.61
N ALA A 437 -3.26 -9.84 20.54
CA ALA A 437 -3.96 -9.69 21.80
C ALA A 437 -4.22 -8.22 22.12
N VAL A 438 -5.36 -7.93 22.74
CA VAL A 438 -5.74 -6.61 23.22
C VAL A 438 -6.23 -6.68 24.65
N ARG A 439 -5.94 -5.61 25.41
CA ARG A 439 -6.61 -5.33 26.67
C ARG A 439 -7.74 -4.35 26.42
N SER A 440 -8.94 -4.68 26.88
CA SER A 440 -10.09 -3.77 26.86
C SER A 440 -10.31 -3.13 28.23
N THR A 441 -10.72 -1.87 28.23
CA THR A 441 -11.23 -1.14 29.40
C THR A 441 -12.73 -0.85 29.26
N ARG A 442 -13.39 -1.44 28.26
CA ARG A 442 -14.83 -1.29 28.02
C ARG A 442 -15.57 -2.30 28.90
N ALA A 443 -16.74 -1.93 29.40
CA ALA A 443 -17.49 -2.75 30.36
C ALA A 443 -18.15 -3.97 29.68
N GLU A 444 -18.42 -3.86 28.40
CA GLU A 444 -19.08 -4.85 27.54
C GLU A 444 -18.11 -5.86 26.91
N ASP A 445 -16.80 -5.61 26.97
CA ASP A 445 -15.78 -6.52 26.44
C ASP A 445 -15.14 -7.34 27.57
N PRO A 446 -14.72 -8.58 27.30
CA PRO A 446 -13.74 -9.27 28.13
C PRO A 446 -12.48 -8.41 28.35
N PRO A 447 -11.87 -8.44 29.56
CA PRO A 447 -10.69 -7.63 29.88
C PRO A 447 -9.50 -7.89 28.94
N LEU A 448 -9.38 -9.12 28.46
CA LEU A 448 -8.37 -9.56 27.51
C LEU A 448 -9.03 -10.33 26.38
N LEU A 449 -8.73 -9.93 25.15
CA LEU A 449 -9.25 -10.52 23.91
C LEU A 449 -8.10 -10.87 22.99
N GLY A 450 -8.20 -11.98 22.30
CA GLY A 450 -7.23 -12.45 21.32
C GLY A 450 -7.91 -12.89 20.04
N GLY A 451 -7.10 -13.01 19.01
CA GLY A 451 -7.50 -13.62 17.75
C GLY A 451 -6.32 -14.32 17.11
N VAL A 452 -6.59 -15.47 16.51
CA VAL A 452 -5.63 -16.22 15.67
C VAL A 452 -6.25 -16.49 14.31
N VAL A 453 -5.49 -16.25 13.25
CA VAL A 453 -5.89 -16.55 11.88
C VAL A 453 -5.37 -17.94 11.52
N VAL A 454 -6.25 -18.79 11.00
CA VAL A 454 -5.93 -20.17 10.61
C VAL A 454 -6.45 -20.46 9.20
N SER A 455 -5.92 -21.51 8.57
CA SER A 455 -6.49 -22.02 7.32
C SER A 455 -7.89 -22.57 7.58
N ALA A 456 -8.89 -22.04 6.89
CA ALA A 456 -10.29 -22.46 7.05
C ALA A 456 -10.47 -23.91 6.57
N SER A 457 -9.94 -24.23 5.40
CA SER A 457 -9.99 -25.59 4.84
C SER A 457 -9.31 -26.63 5.73
N GLU A 458 -8.15 -26.30 6.30
CA GLU A 458 -7.42 -27.20 7.19
C GLU A 458 -8.12 -27.37 8.55
N LEU A 459 -8.71 -26.29 9.08
CA LEU A 459 -9.49 -26.34 10.31
C LEU A 459 -10.72 -27.24 10.13
N GLU A 460 -11.47 -27.09 9.03
CA GLU A 460 -12.64 -27.92 8.72
C GLU A 460 -12.24 -29.38 8.51
N ALA A 461 -11.18 -29.63 7.73
CA ALA A 461 -10.70 -30.98 7.44
C ALA A 461 -10.29 -31.73 8.71
N ARG A 462 -9.58 -31.06 9.63
CA ARG A 462 -9.12 -31.68 10.89
C ARG A 462 -10.20 -31.81 11.94
N ALA A 463 -11.11 -30.83 12.02
CA ALA A 463 -12.22 -30.88 12.96
C ALA A 463 -13.32 -31.86 12.52
N GLY A 464 -13.37 -32.19 11.22
CA GLY A 464 -14.41 -33.03 10.64
C GLY A 464 -15.78 -32.34 10.55
N GLU A 465 -15.82 -31.03 10.75
CA GLU A 465 -17.02 -30.19 10.84
C GLU A 465 -16.79 -28.88 10.08
N SER A 466 -17.84 -28.29 9.52
CA SER A 466 -17.73 -26.99 8.84
C SER A 466 -17.54 -25.84 9.84
N ILE A 467 -17.00 -24.70 9.41
CA ILE A 467 -16.84 -23.51 10.27
C ILE A 467 -18.19 -23.10 10.90
N ALA A 468 -19.30 -23.21 10.15
CA ALA A 468 -20.62 -22.89 10.67
C ALA A 468 -21.04 -23.84 11.81
N ALA A 469 -20.74 -25.13 11.70
CA ALA A 469 -21.01 -26.10 12.77
C ALA A 469 -20.10 -25.86 13.99
N LEU A 470 -18.84 -25.50 13.76
CA LEU A 470 -17.91 -25.12 14.84
C LEU A 470 -18.37 -23.85 15.57
N GLU A 471 -18.91 -22.86 14.86
CA GLU A 471 -19.47 -21.64 15.46
C GLU A 471 -20.65 -21.95 16.38
N GLU A 472 -21.53 -22.89 16.00
CA GLU A 472 -22.62 -23.35 16.87
C GLU A 472 -22.11 -24.15 18.08
N LYS A 473 -21.08 -24.98 17.87
CA LYS A 473 -20.52 -25.89 18.89
C LYS A 473 -19.67 -25.16 19.94
N TYR A 474 -19.00 -24.08 19.57
CA TYR A 474 -18.09 -23.32 20.42
C TYR A 474 -18.55 -21.86 20.59
N PRO A 475 -19.60 -21.60 21.38
CA PRO A 475 -20.26 -20.28 21.45
C PRO A 475 -19.41 -19.18 22.09
N LEU A 476 -18.27 -19.50 22.71
CA LEU A 476 -17.32 -18.53 23.24
C LEU A 476 -16.23 -18.14 22.23
N LEU A 477 -16.24 -18.74 21.04
CA LEU A 477 -15.32 -18.45 19.95
C LEU A 477 -16.06 -17.73 18.83
N GLY A 478 -15.46 -16.67 18.29
CA GLY A 478 -15.95 -15.99 17.09
C GLY A 478 -15.22 -16.48 15.85
N PHE A 479 -15.94 -16.80 14.77
CA PHE A 479 -15.33 -17.23 13.50
C PHE A 479 -15.59 -16.18 12.42
N HIS A 480 -14.53 -15.59 11.88
CA HIS A 480 -14.65 -14.50 10.92
C HIS A 480 -13.75 -14.71 9.70
N ARG A 481 -14.35 -14.91 8.53
CA ARG A 481 -13.63 -14.88 7.26
C ARG A 481 -13.35 -13.44 6.85
N ARG A 482 -12.08 -13.10 6.62
CA ARG A 482 -11.67 -11.75 6.17
C ARG A 482 -11.34 -11.74 4.68
N GLY A 483 -11.01 -12.88 4.09
CA GLY A 483 -10.71 -13.01 2.67
C GLY A 483 -9.36 -12.38 2.33
N TYR A 484 -8.36 -12.58 3.18
CA TYR A 484 -7.02 -12.05 2.97
C TYR A 484 -6.44 -12.64 1.68
N ALA A 485 -6.00 -11.75 0.79
CA ALA A 485 -5.33 -12.15 -0.45
C ALA A 485 -4.07 -12.99 -0.19
N ALA A 486 -3.35 -12.69 0.89
CA ALA A 486 -2.17 -13.46 1.32
C ALA A 486 -2.53 -14.90 1.73
N ALA A 487 -3.74 -15.13 2.24
CA ALA A 487 -4.25 -16.45 2.58
C ALA A 487 -5.03 -17.10 1.43
N HIS A 488 -5.03 -16.51 0.22
CA HIS A 488 -5.84 -16.94 -0.92
C HIS A 488 -7.34 -17.08 -0.63
N GLY A 489 -7.85 -16.33 0.35
CA GLY A 489 -9.24 -16.42 0.81
C GLY A 489 -9.56 -17.64 1.67
N ASP A 490 -8.56 -18.45 2.03
CA ASP A 490 -8.67 -19.60 2.94
C ASP A 490 -8.41 -19.22 4.40
N ASP A 491 -8.65 -17.96 4.79
CA ASP A 491 -8.50 -17.51 6.18
C ASP A 491 -9.81 -17.55 6.96
N VAL A 492 -9.71 -18.00 8.20
CA VAL A 492 -10.71 -17.74 9.25
C VAL A 492 -9.99 -17.22 10.48
N THR A 493 -10.45 -16.10 11.03
CA THR A 493 -10.01 -15.61 12.34
C THR A 493 -10.86 -16.27 13.41
N VAL A 494 -10.22 -16.91 14.38
CA VAL A 494 -10.84 -17.41 15.61
C VAL A 494 -10.58 -16.39 16.72
N ASP A 495 -11.60 -15.63 17.08
CA ASP A 495 -11.57 -14.62 18.15
C ASP A 495 -12.02 -15.25 19.47
N PHE A 496 -11.35 -14.91 20.58
CA PHE A 496 -11.64 -15.48 21.90
C PHE A 496 -11.27 -14.52 23.04
N ALA A 497 -11.86 -14.75 24.21
CA ALA A 497 -11.44 -14.12 25.45
C ALA A 497 -10.29 -14.92 26.09
N PHE A 498 -9.38 -14.24 26.78
CA PHE A 498 -8.38 -14.93 27.61
C PHE A 498 -8.98 -15.24 28.99
N ASP A 499 -9.93 -16.17 29.01
CA ASP A 499 -10.48 -16.81 30.20
C ASP A 499 -10.48 -18.33 30.03
N ASP A 500 -10.55 -19.06 31.14
CA ASP A 500 -10.39 -20.51 31.15
C ASP A 500 -11.40 -21.24 30.26
N ALA A 501 -12.64 -20.74 30.17
CA ALA A 501 -13.70 -21.39 29.39
C ALA A 501 -13.48 -21.22 27.88
N ALA A 502 -13.15 -20.00 27.44
CA ALA A 502 -12.85 -19.74 26.03
C ALA A 502 -11.54 -20.40 25.59
N LEU A 503 -10.51 -20.40 26.44
CA LEU A 503 -9.24 -21.09 26.15
C LEU A 503 -9.40 -22.61 26.07
N ALA A 504 -10.21 -23.22 26.95
CA ALA A 504 -10.51 -24.64 26.87
C ALA A 504 -11.24 -25.02 25.56
N MET A 505 -12.17 -24.17 25.11
CA MET A 505 -12.84 -24.36 23.81
C MET A 505 -11.86 -24.19 22.64
N LEU A 506 -10.99 -23.19 22.70
CA LEU A 506 -9.94 -22.98 21.70
C LEU A 506 -9.00 -24.19 21.64
N ASP A 507 -8.55 -24.72 22.78
CA ASP A 507 -7.66 -25.88 22.85
C ASP A 507 -8.31 -27.18 22.37
N ALA A 508 -9.64 -27.27 22.39
CA ALA A 508 -10.37 -28.38 21.78
C ALA A 508 -10.36 -28.36 20.24
N LEU A 509 -10.01 -27.22 19.62
CA LEU A 509 -9.88 -27.10 18.17
C LEU A 509 -8.48 -27.50 17.70
N PRO A 510 -8.33 -28.08 16.49
CA PRO A 510 -7.02 -28.32 15.87
C PRO A 510 -6.41 -27.04 15.27
N TRP A 511 -6.63 -25.88 15.92
CA TRP A 511 -6.27 -24.56 15.40
C TRP A 511 -4.77 -24.38 15.24
N ARG A 512 -3.94 -25.01 16.09
CA ARG A 512 -2.47 -24.91 15.99
C ARG A 512 -1.95 -25.51 14.68
N ALA A 513 -2.46 -26.68 14.30
CA ALA A 513 -2.10 -27.31 13.05
C ALA A 513 -2.62 -26.51 11.84
N ALA A 514 -3.86 -26.02 11.91
CA ALA A 514 -4.44 -25.17 10.87
C ALA A 514 -3.73 -23.80 10.76
N ALA A 515 -3.25 -23.24 11.86
CA ALA A 515 -2.43 -22.04 11.91
C ALA A 515 -1.05 -22.28 11.29
N SER A 516 -0.41 -23.41 11.60
CA SER A 516 0.90 -23.78 11.02
C SER A 516 0.83 -23.85 9.51
N VAL A 517 -0.18 -24.54 8.95
CA VAL A 517 -0.36 -24.65 7.49
C VAL A 517 -0.51 -23.28 6.83
N LEU A 518 -1.31 -22.40 7.44
CA LEU A 518 -1.47 -21.04 6.93
C LEU A 518 -0.18 -20.23 7.04
N ILE A 519 0.48 -20.30 8.19
CA ILE A 519 1.74 -19.59 8.47
C ILE A 519 2.82 -20.03 7.49
N ASP A 520 3.01 -21.32 7.27
CA ASP A 520 3.98 -21.85 6.30
C ASP A 520 3.69 -21.35 4.88
N THR A 521 2.41 -21.27 4.51
CA THR A 521 1.98 -20.77 3.19
C THR A 521 2.38 -19.30 2.98
N ILE A 522 2.19 -18.45 4.00
CA ILE A 522 2.41 -16.99 3.89
C ILE A 522 3.83 -16.55 4.30
N ARG A 523 4.59 -17.42 4.98
CA ARG A 523 5.98 -17.23 5.42
C ARG A 523 6.99 -17.28 4.27
N THR A 524 6.51 -17.39 3.04
CA THR A 524 7.28 -17.30 1.79
C THR A 524 7.64 -15.87 1.38
N SER A 525 7.14 -14.85 2.10
CA SER A 525 7.36 -13.43 1.77
C SER A 525 7.93 -12.63 2.94
N LYS A 526 8.71 -11.58 2.64
CA LYS A 526 9.21 -10.66 3.66
C LYS A 526 8.04 -9.96 4.36
N SER A 527 8.08 -9.89 5.68
CA SER A 527 7.09 -9.13 6.45
C SER A 527 7.44 -7.64 6.47
N PRO A 528 6.55 -6.74 6.02
CA PRO A 528 6.83 -5.30 6.02
C PRO A 528 6.83 -4.72 7.45
N TRP A 529 6.37 -5.50 8.43
CA TRP A 529 6.37 -5.16 9.85
C TRP A 529 7.53 -5.76 10.61
N ALA A 530 8.43 -6.50 9.96
CA ALA A 530 9.54 -7.17 10.61
C ALA A 530 10.50 -6.18 11.31
N ARG A 531 10.61 -4.95 10.79
CA ARG A 531 11.34 -3.83 11.45
C ARG A 531 10.77 -3.39 12.81
N TYR A 532 9.56 -3.84 13.16
CA TYR A 532 8.95 -3.59 14.47
C TYR A 532 9.09 -4.80 15.40
N HIS A 533 9.90 -5.79 15.03
CA HIS A 533 10.19 -6.93 15.86
C HIS A 533 10.76 -6.49 17.22
N SER A 534 10.34 -7.18 18.26
CA SER A 534 10.80 -6.97 19.63
C SER A 534 11.52 -8.22 20.10
N ASP A 535 12.86 -8.17 20.09
CA ASP A 535 13.71 -9.25 20.60
C ASP A 535 13.43 -9.54 22.06
N VAL A 536 13.14 -8.50 22.87
CA VAL A 536 12.79 -8.62 24.29
C VAL A 536 11.56 -9.51 24.48
N LEU A 537 10.52 -9.31 23.68
CA LEU A 537 9.31 -10.12 23.78
C LEU A 537 9.57 -11.56 23.32
N LEU A 538 10.32 -11.75 22.23
CA LEU A 538 10.67 -13.08 21.73
C LEU A 538 11.54 -13.87 22.72
N GLN A 539 12.55 -13.23 23.28
CA GLN A 539 13.42 -13.82 24.30
C GLN A 539 12.62 -14.24 25.52
N GLU A 540 11.72 -13.40 26.05
CA GLU A 540 10.88 -13.78 27.19
C GLU A 540 10.05 -15.03 26.93
N VAL A 541 9.32 -15.05 25.80
CA VAL A 541 8.41 -16.17 25.51
C VAL A 541 9.18 -17.46 25.20
N SER A 542 10.42 -17.34 24.70
CA SER A 542 11.32 -18.47 24.41
C SER A 542 12.14 -18.95 25.62
N SER A 543 12.54 -18.06 26.54
CA SER A 543 13.45 -18.38 27.67
C SER A 543 12.79 -19.12 28.82
N SER A 544 11.45 -19.15 28.87
CA SER A 544 10.71 -19.89 29.91
C SER A 544 10.75 -21.42 29.72
N ALA A 545 11.38 -21.94 28.66
CA ALA A 545 11.59 -23.38 28.46
C ALA A 545 12.68 -23.97 29.38
N SER A 546 13.63 -23.16 29.87
CA SER A 546 14.80 -23.65 30.62
C SER A 546 14.56 -23.87 32.13
N ALA A 547 13.45 -23.40 32.71
CA ALA A 547 13.24 -23.44 34.16
C ALA A 547 12.50 -24.69 34.67
N ALA A 548 12.03 -25.57 33.78
CA ALA A 548 11.29 -26.78 34.15
C ALA A 548 12.10 -28.09 34.05
N GLU A 549 13.33 -28.07 33.54
CA GLU A 549 14.18 -29.27 33.41
C GLU A 549 15.34 -29.36 34.42
N THR A 550 15.38 -28.49 35.44
CA THR A 550 16.38 -28.56 36.53
C THR A 550 15.79 -28.74 37.92
N SER A 551 14.61 -29.34 38.04
CA SER A 551 14.17 -29.94 39.30
C SER A 551 13.58 -31.33 39.08
N GLU A 552 14.46 -32.29 38.78
CA GLU A 552 14.32 -33.69 39.21
C GLU A 552 15.55 -34.08 40.04
#